data_AF-A0A076HFW9-F1
#
_entry.id   AF-A0A076HFW9-F1
#
_cell.length_a   1.000
_cell.length_b   1.000
_cell.length_c   1.000
_cell.angle_alpha   90.00
_cell.angle_beta   90.00
_cell.angle_gamma   90.00
#
_symmetry.space_group_name_H-M   'P 1'
#
loop_
_entity.id
_entity.type
_entity.pdbx_description
1 polymer ?
#
loop_
_entity_poly.entity_id
_entity_poly.type
_entity_poly.pdbx_seq_one_letter_code
_entity_poly.pdbx_strand_id
1 'polypeptide(L)'
;MPVSPELEQALPRFVEAVQKSADVQDQLNLVADLEHLKAIVNDVEPSLTGSALIPYEQATSPPKITIDSGILEKNIPWRLLRCPGGPLVLQMICEKVNFALWIESC
;
A
#
# COMPACT_ATOMS: atom_id res chain seq x y z
N MET A 1 19.28 -8.08 -5.86
CA MET A 1 19.31 -8.91 -4.64
C MET A 1 17.88 -9.33 -4.33
N PRO A 2 17.60 -10.50 -3.75
CA PRO A 2 16.24 -10.80 -3.29
C PRO A 2 15.88 -9.80 -2.18
N VAL A 3 14.67 -9.24 -2.23
CA VAL A 3 14.12 -8.43 -1.13
C VAL A 3 14.17 -9.31 0.12
N SER A 4 14.80 -8.84 1.19
CA SER A 4 14.88 -9.61 2.44
C SER A 4 13.46 -9.96 2.93
N PRO A 5 13.23 -11.17 3.48
CA PRO A 5 11.90 -11.57 3.95
C PRO A 5 11.33 -10.64 5.04
N GLU A 6 12.21 -9.94 5.77
CA GLU A 6 11.83 -8.91 6.74
C GLU A 6 11.20 -7.69 6.09
N LEU A 7 11.70 -7.29 4.91
CA LEU A 7 11.12 -6.22 4.12
C LEU A 7 9.77 -6.66 3.55
N GLU A 8 9.63 -7.90 3.07
CA GLU A 8 8.33 -8.42 2.63
C GLU A 8 7.24 -8.33 3.73
N GLN A 9 7.62 -8.31 5.01
CA GLN A 9 6.70 -8.09 6.13
C GLN A 9 6.34 -6.62 6.40
N ALA A 10 7.05 -5.64 5.84
CA ALA A 10 6.73 -4.22 6.03
C ALA A 10 5.36 -3.86 5.45
N LEU A 11 4.98 -4.43 4.30
CA LEU A 11 3.66 -4.20 3.69
C LEU A 11 2.51 -4.70 4.58
N PRO A 12 2.49 -5.97 5.05
CA PRO A 12 1.44 -6.42 5.97
C PRO A 12 1.49 -5.70 7.33
N ARG A 13 2.67 -5.33 7.85
CA ARG A 13 2.78 -4.51 9.07
C ARG A 13 2.14 -3.14 8.90
N PHE A 14 2.38 -2.49 7.77
CA PHE A 14 1.75 -1.21 7.44
C PHE A 14 0.23 -1.35 7.41
N VAL A 15 -0.31 -2.39 6.77
CA VAL A 15 -1.76 -2.65 6.75
C VAL A 15 -2.30 -2.87 8.17
N GLU A 16 -1.63 -3.67 9.00
CA GLU A 16 -2.05 -3.87 10.40
C GLU A 16 -2.03 -2.57 11.21
N ALA A 17 -1.01 -1.73 11.02
CA ALA A 17 -0.89 -0.44 11.69
C ALA A 17 -2.01 0.52 11.27
N VAL A 18 -2.31 0.60 9.97
CA VAL A 18 -3.41 1.39 9.42
C VAL A 18 -4.75 0.84 9.92
N GLN A 19 -4.92 -0.48 10.00
CA GLN A 19 -6.14 -1.11 10.51
C GLN A 19 -6.39 -0.78 11.99
N LYS A 20 -5.33 -0.71 12.81
CA LYS A 20 -5.41 -0.35 14.24
C LYS A 20 -5.63 1.15 14.47
N SER A 21 -5.38 1.99 13.47
CA SER A 21 -5.42 3.45 13.59
C SER A 21 -6.46 4.07 12.65
N ALA A 22 -7.64 4.37 13.18
CA ALA A 22 -8.68 5.06 12.43
C ALA A 22 -8.23 6.44 11.90
N ASP A 23 -7.37 7.14 12.65
CA ASP A 23 -6.81 8.44 12.24
C ASP A 23 -5.99 8.33 10.94
N VAL A 24 -5.13 7.31 10.83
CA VAL A 24 -4.35 7.04 9.61
C VAL A 24 -5.27 6.73 8.43
N GLN A 25 -6.36 5.98 8.65
CA GLN A 25 -7.35 5.71 7.59
C GLN A 25 -8.06 6.99 7.12
N ASP A 26 -8.42 7.88 8.04
CA ASP A 26 -8.99 9.19 7.70
C ASP A 26 -7.97 10.03 6.92
N GLN A 27 -6.71 10.06 7.34
CA GLN A 27 -5.64 10.75 6.61
C GLN A 27 -5.45 10.19 5.20
N LEU A 28 -5.44 8.86 5.03
CA LEU A 28 -5.32 8.21 3.72
C LEU A 28 -6.47 8.59 2.76
N ASN A 29 -7.69 8.74 3.27
CA ASN A 29 -8.82 9.23 2.48
C ASN A 29 -8.71 10.73 2.12
N LEU A 30 -7.97 11.51 2.91
CA LEU A 30 -7.72 12.92 2.64
C LEU A 30 -6.57 13.15 1.67
N VAL A 31 -5.69 12.16 1.46
CA VAL A 31 -4.56 12.22 0.52
C VAL A 31 -5.05 12.67 -0.87
N ALA A 32 -4.40 13.70 -1.40
CA ALA A 32 -4.65 14.20 -2.75
C ALA A 32 -3.44 14.04 -3.67
N ASP A 33 -2.25 13.85 -3.10
CA ASP A 33 -0.96 13.93 -3.78
C ASP A 33 0.04 12.91 -3.22
N LEU A 34 1.08 12.61 -4.01
CA LEU A 34 2.06 11.59 -3.67
C LEU A 34 2.94 11.99 -2.47
N GLU A 35 3.15 13.29 -2.26
CA GLU A 35 3.99 13.80 -1.16
C GLU A 35 3.31 13.56 0.19
N HIS A 36 2.01 13.85 0.30
CA HIS A 36 1.22 13.50 1.48
C HIS A 36 1.19 12.00 1.75
N LEU A 37 1.02 11.17 0.70
CA LEU A 37 1.05 9.73 0.87
C LEU A 37 2.39 9.27 1.43
N LYS A 38 3.49 9.77 0.87
CA LYS A 38 4.86 9.44 1.32
C LYS A 38 5.08 9.83 2.77
N ALA A 39 4.58 11.00 3.19
CA ALA A 39 4.69 11.44 4.58
C ALA A 39 3.99 10.47 5.55
N ILE A 40 2.74 10.07 5.24
CA ILE A 40 1.97 9.11 6.07
C ILE A 40 2.66 7.74 6.08
N VAL A 41 3.07 7.25 4.92
CA VAL A 41 3.72 5.95 4.80
C VAL A 41 5.02 5.91 5.59
N ASN A 42 5.83 6.96 5.51
CA ASN A 42 7.09 7.06 6.25
C ASN A 42 6.87 7.19 7.77
N ASP A 43 5.79 7.86 8.20
CA ASP A 43 5.42 7.98 9.61
C ASP A 43 4.99 6.63 10.21
N VAL A 44 4.22 5.85 9.45
CA VAL A 44 3.70 4.54 9.88
C VAL A 44 4.72 3.42 9.71
N GLU A 45 5.35 3.31 8.55
CA GLU A 45 6.32 2.28 8.21
C GLU A 45 7.44 2.84 7.31
N PRO A 46 8.53 3.37 7.91
CA PRO A 46 9.63 4.01 7.17
C PRO A 46 10.41 3.02 6.28
N SER A 47 10.22 1.71 6.49
CA SER A 47 10.80 0.66 5.64
C SER A 47 10.21 0.64 4.23
N LEU A 48 9.04 1.25 4.02
CA LEU A 48 8.39 1.36 2.71
C LEU A 48 8.97 2.54 1.92
N THR A 49 9.78 2.21 0.91
CA THR A 49 10.48 3.20 0.08
C THR A 49 9.73 3.55 -1.20
N GLY A 50 9.01 2.59 -1.78
CA GLY A 50 8.29 2.75 -3.04
C GLY A 50 6.83 3.16 -2.84
N SER A 51 6.42 4.25 -3.50
CA SER A 51 5.03 4.69 -3.54
C SER A 51 4.70 5.38 -4.86
N ALA A 52 3.50 5.13 -5.38
CA ALA A 52 2.96 5.81 -6.54
C ALA A 52 1.44 5.97 -6.44
N LEU A 53 0.95 7.11 -6.95
CA LEU A 53 -0.47 7.28 -7.24
C LEU A 53 -0.79 6.57 -8.56
N ILE A 54 -1.86 5.79 -8.56
CA ILE A 54 -2.31 5.03 -9.72
C ILE A 54 -3.76 5.40 -10.07
N PRO A 55 -4.14 5.39 -11.36
CA PRO A 55 -5.53 5.59 -11.73
C PRO A 55 -6.39 4.42 -11.25
N TYR A 56 -7.70 4.68 -11.07
CA TYR A 56 -8.66 3.68 -10.59
C TYR A 56 -8.70 2.43 -11.48
N GLU A 57 -8.55 2.58 -12.79
CA GLU A 57 -8.48 1.45 -13.72
C GLU A 57 -7.29 0.53 -13.42
N GLN A 58 -6.14 1.08 -13.03
CA GLN A 58 -4.97 0.28 -12.64
C GLN A 58 -5.15 -0.33 -11.23
N ALA A 59 -5.86 0.36 -10.34
CA ALA A 59 -6.18 -0.12 -9.00
C ALA A 59 -7.27 -1.20 -8.99
N THR A 60 -8.09 -1.29 -10.04
CA THR A 60 -9.13 -2.34 -10.21
C THR A 60 -8.72 -3.41 -11.20
N SER A 61 -7.66 -3.18 -11.98
CA SER A 61 -7.11 -4.14 -12.93
C SER A 61 -6.88 -5.50 -12.27
N PRO A 62 -7.23 -6.61 -12.95
CA PRO A 62 -7.12 -7.95 -12.38
C PRO A 62 -5.66 -8.30 -12.04
N PRO A 63 -5.37 -8.65 -10.79
CA PRO A 63 -4.02 -8.99 -10.38
C PRO A 63 -3.58 -10.33 -10.97
N LYS A 64 -2.29 -10.44 -11.30
CA LYS A 64 -1.72 -11.71 -11.75
C LYS A 64 -1.59 -12.73 -10.60
N ILE A 65 -1.24 -12.26 -9.41
CA ILE A 65 -1.12 -13.07 -8.19
C ILE A 65 -1.56 -12.19 -7.00
N THR A 66 -2.74 -12.46 -6.45
CA THR A 66 -3.18 -11.89 -5.18
C THR A 66 -2.63 -12.74 -4.05
N ILE A 67 -1.85 -12.14 -3.16
CA ILE A 67 -1.36 -12.79 -1.95
C ILE A 67 -2.38 -12.64 -0.84
N ASP A 68 -2.85 -11.41 -0.65
CA ASP A 68 -3.82 -11.08 0.39
C ASP A 68 -4.70 -9.91 -0.05
N SER A 69 -5.85 -9.73 0.58
CA SER A 69 -6.75 -8.63 0.29
C SER A 69 -7.78 -8.48 1.41
N GLY A 70 -8.16 -7.24 1.68
CA GLY A 70 -9.17 -6.94 2.68
C GLY A 70 -9.80 -5.57 2.46
N ILE A 71 -10.68 -5.20 3.39
CA ILE A 71 -11.32 -3.88 3.42
C ILE A 71 -11.12 -3.34 4.83
N LEU A 72 -10.58 -2.12 4.93
CA LEU A 72 -10.43 -1.42 6.21
C LEU A 72 -11.76 -0.79 6.65
N GLU A 73 -11.87 -0.42 7.92
CA GLU A 73 -13.11 0.11 8.52
C GLU A 73 -13.67 1.33 7.78
N LYS A 74 -12.79 2.18 7.23
CA LYS A 74 -13.20 3.36 6.43
C LYS A 74 -13.54 3.05 4.97
N ASN A 75 -13.97 1.82 4.66
CA ASN A 75 -14.25 1.36 3.29
C ASN A 75 -13.07 1.55 2.33
N ILE A 76 -11.84 1.32 2.81
CA ILE A 76 -10.63 1.37 1.98
C ILE A 76 -10.28 -0.07 1.61
N PRO A 77 -10.62 -0.55 0.40
CA PRO A 77 -10.15 -1.85 -0.06
C PRO A 77 -8.65 -1.80 -0.31
N TRP A 78 -7.96 -2.83 0.18
CA TRP A 78 -6.54 -3.02 -0.01
C TRP A 78 -6.27 -4.43 -0.55
N ARG A 79 -5.22 -4.56 -1.33
CA ARG A 79 -4.80 -5.83 -1.93
C ARG A 79 -3.29 -5.91 -1.99
N LEU A 80 -2.75 -7.00 -1.48
CA LEU A 80 -1.34 -7.34 -1.56
C LEU A 80 -1.13 -8.24 -2.77
N LEU A 81 -0.37 -7.73 -3.73
CA LEU A 81 -0.11 -8.38 -5.01
C LEU A 81 1.36 -8.77 -5.11
N ARG A 82 1.64 -9.89 -5.76
CA ARG A 82 3.00 -10.29 -6.10
C ARG A 82 3.20 -10.24 -7.61
N CYS A 83 4.13 -9.42 -8.06
CA CYS A 83 4.52 -9.45 -9.47
C CYS A 83 5.34 -10.73 -9.75
N PRO A 84 5.07 -11.47 -10.84
CA PRO A 84 5.85 -12.66 -11.18
C PRO A 84 7.32 -12.28 -11.42
N GLY A 85 8.21 -12.74 -10.54
CA GLY A 85 9.64 -12.38 -10.55
C GLY A 85 9.96 -10.97 -10.02
N GLY A 86 8.98 -10.26 -9.43
CA GLY A 86 9.11 -8.90 -8.92
C GLY A 86 8.80 -8.75 -7.42
N PRO A 87 8.84 -7.51 -6.90
CA PRO A 87 8.55 -7.21 -5.50
C PRO A 87 7.06 -7.38 -5.17
N LEU A 88 6.75 -7.43 -3.88
CA LEU A 88 5.38 -7.30 -3.37
C LEU A 88 4.90 -5.86 -3.54
N VAL A 89 3.64 -5.71 -3.92
CA VAL A 89 2.98 -4.43 -4.15
C VAL A 89 1.67 -4.42 -3.37
N LEU A 90 1.53 -3.50 -2.41
CA LEU A 90 0.28 -3.21 -1.74
C LEU A 90 -0.46 -2.12 -2.51
N GLN A 91 -1.67 -2.41 -2.96
CA GLN A 91 -2.54 -1.40 -3.57
C GLN A 91 -3.68 -1.08 -2.64
N MET A 92 -4.00 0.20 -2.51
CA MET A 92 -5.11 0.70 -1.72
C MET A 92 -5.94 1.65 -2.56
N ILE A 93 -7.26 1.53 -2.40
CA ILE A 93 -8.25 2.35 -3.08
C ILE A 93 -8.85 3.25 -2.01
N CYS A 94 -8.44 4.50 -1.98
CA CYS A 94 -8.99 5.51 -1.08
C CYS A 94 -10.03 6.37 -1.81
N GLU A 95 -10.79 7.17 -1.05
CA GLU A 95 -11.93 7.91 -1.60
C GLU A 95 -11.55 8.89 -2.72
N LYS A 96 -10.41 9.57 -2.58
CA LYS A 96 -9.94 10.58 -3.55
C LYS A 96 -8.97 10.04 -4.59
N VAL A 97 -7.99 9.26 -4.14
CA VAL A 97 -6.89 8.76 -4.97
C VAL A 97 -6.62 7.30 -4.65
N ASN A 98 -6.12 6.57 -5.64
CA ASN A 98 -5.65 5.21 -5.44
C ASN A 98 -4.13 5.21 -5.48
N PHE A 99 -3.52 4.33 -4.72
CA PHE A 99 -2.08 4.25 -4.67
C PHE A 99 -1.57 2.83 -4.54
N ALA A 100 -0.30 2.68 -4.92
CA ALA A 100 0.47 1.46 -4.80
C ALA A 100 1.71 1.76 -3.96
N LEU A 101 1.99 0.89 -3.00
CA LEU A 101 3.19 0.87 -2.17
C LEU A 101 3.96 -0.40 -2.49
N TRP A 102 5.28 -0.31 -2.57
CA TRP A 102 6.15 -1.46 -2.74
C TRP A 102 7.49 -1.16 -2.10
N ILE A 103 8.34 -2.18 -2.04
CA ILE A 103 9.69 -2.03 -1.51
C ILE A 103 10.65 -2.04 -2.67
N GLU A 104 11.38 -0.94 -2.83
CA GLU A 104 12.47 -0.88 -3.78
C GLU A 104 13.65 -1.67 -3.20
N SER A 105 13.99 -2.78 -3.84
CA SER A 105 15.22 -3.50 -3.53
C SER A 105 16.39 -2.64 -4.00
N CYS A 106 17.04 -1.94 -3.09
CA CYS A 106 18.33 -1.28 -3.33
C CYS A 106 19.45 -2.33 -3.33
#